data_AF-A0A923DK54-F1
#
_entry.id   AF-A0A923DK54-F1
#
_cell.length_a   1.000
_cell.length_b   1.000
_cell.length_c   1.000
_cell.angle_alpha   90.00
_cell.angle_beta   90.00
_cell.angle_gamma   90.00
#
_symmetry.space_group_name_H-M   'P 1'
#
loop_
_entity.id
_entity.type
_entity.pdbx_description
1 polymer ?
#
loop_
_entity_poly.entity_id
_entity_poly.type
_entity_poly.pdbx_seq_one_letter_code
_entity_poly.pdbx_strand_id
1 'polypeptide(L)'
;MKLIYLADIHGAFEKIKTLLNETAADAYIISGDLIDIPFYNMGMAIRYHELQTYFHGLRGRMGKTGMGIEDFVDELLGGPDLPEEIRRKGSAYEQYTIRARRVMQQKYKVLESIISVKQNSRVFCLPGNYDMDLKYTSLHDRDLHLHWRQLDPLRIAGYGGADVWTAGIPERYIVKYQAGIGVDEKHNEMYTFFKAVKPDIIVTHQPPYGIHDGVSSAGPSGSPTLRSFCENNPVILSLSGHIHAACGFEVVENTVFLNPSNFGEVTDITAEVYEGGFFYAIEIEANRVVKVTLKKLVAERTYDIADHFLKGGKWVEKINDPERYGAFLQRKNYDTKIIKYSHIPEIQLYNELKQFYQMFQNQETDERLDMLEQVAILMEDKIGDDIAMDVVGSVNVGLSEKSSDIDFVLYLRCDSTCAEGFTQCERYRQASAMIGEILGTRYKAEILDCVDLNLVEKSIREKNYECETTQRFVSYRALGRPINYRVIAPLEDLLNQDMDYRQELEGSIRSYFKIFVTTSQNVRSFAKYEARLNAIGIKLPDSIRGKIRQYLQGSEELMNNKQKIGGA
;
A
#
# COMPACT_ATOMS: atom_id res chain seq x y z
N MET A 1 -28.39 -9.95 17.88
CA MET A 1 -27.23 -9.04 17.81
C MET A 1 -26.47 -9.32 16.52
N LYS A 2 -26.06 -8.29 15.80
CA LYS A 2 -25.25 -8.38 14.59
C LYS A 2 -23.86 -7.80 14.85
N LEU A 3 -22.83 -8.59 14.57
CA LEU A 3 -21.42 -8.19 14.66
C LEU A 3 -20.81 -8.13 13.26
N ILE A 4 -19.89 -7.20 13.04
CA ILE A 4 -19.01 -7.18 11.89
C ILE A 4 -17.58 -7.35 12.36
N TYR A 5 -16.88 -8.34 11.81
CA TYR A 5 -15.49 -8.67 12.15
C TYR A 5 -14.60 -8.60 10.92
N LEU A 6 -13.50 -7.87 11.03
CA LEU A 6 -12.45 -7.76 10.02
C LEU A 6 -11.08 -7.83 10.70
N ALA A 7 -10.12 -8.45 10.01
CA ALA A 7 -8.76 -8.64 10.49
C ALA A 7 -7.74 -8.09 9.47
N ASP A 8 -6.51 -7.84 9.92
CA ASP A 8 -5.36 -7.56 9.06
C ASP A 8 -5.60 -6.37 8.13
N ILE A 9 -5.74 -5.19 8.73
CA ILE A 9 -6.17 -3.96 8.06
C ILE A 9 -5.09 -3.40 7.12
N HIS A 10 -3.82 -3.54 7.48
CA HIS A 10 -2.65 -3.03 6.78
C HIS A 10 -2.85 -1.60 6.25
N GLY A 11 -3.32 -0.69 7.10
CA GLY A 11 -3.48 0.72 6.77
C GLY A 11 -4.60 1.06 5.78
N ALA A 12 -5.51 0.12 5.46
CA ALA A 12 -6.64 0.32 4.54
C ALA A 12 -7.78 1.16 5.17
N PHE A 13 -7.44 2.33 5.70
CA PHE A 13 -8.33 3.22 6.45
C PHE A 13 -9.51 3.74 5.62
N GLU A 14 -9.29 4.03 4.32
CA GLU A 14 -10.39 4.41 3.42
C GLU A 14 -11.39 3.26 3.24
N LYS A 15 -10.92 2.00 3.12
CA LYS A 15 -11.81 0.83 3.05
C LYS A 15 -12.62 0.66 4.35
N ILE A 16 -12.03 0.95 5.51
CA ILE A 16 -12.76 0.94 6.80
C ILE A 16 -13.86 2.00 6.78
N LYS A 17 -13.55 3.22 6.36
CA LYS A 17 -14.55 4.30 6.25
C LYS A 17 -15.71 3.89 5.36
N THR A 18 -15.43 3.32 4.18
CA THR A 18 -16.46 2.80 3.28
C THR A 18 -17.26 1.67 3.93
N LEU A 19 -16.62 0.68 4.56
CA LEU A 19 -17.31 -0.41 5.26
C LEU A 19 -18.27 0.13 6.34
N LEU A 20 -17.82 1.11 7.12
CA LEU A 20 -18.63 1.73 8.17
C LEU A 20 -19.82 2.51 7.58
N ASN A 21 -19.70 3.08 6.39
CA ASN A 21 -20.82 3.77 5.73
C ASN A 21 -21.83 2.79 5.13
N GLU A 22 -21.35 1.73 4.46
CA GLU A 22 -22.17 0.78 3.72
C GLU A 22 -22.84 -0.29 4.59
N THR A 23 -22.46 -0.40 5.86
CA THR A 23 -22.98 -1.44 6.75
C THR A 23 -23.60 -0.90 8.03
N ALA A 24 -24.47 -1.69 8.63
CA ALA A 24 -24.98 -1.47 9.98
C ALA A 24 -24.85 -2.76 10.81
N ALA A 25 -24.32 -2.61 12.03
CA ALA A 25 -24.15 -3.66 13.02
C ALA A 25 -24.21 -3.07 14.44
N ASP A 26 -24.51 -3.90 15.44
CA ASP A 26 -24.50 -3.51 16.85
C ASP A 26 -23.07 -3.28 17.35
N ALA A 27 -22.13 -4.10 16.86
CA ALA A 27 -20.71 -3.94 17.12
C ALA A 27 -19.83 -4.24 15.91
N TYR A 28 -18.71 -3.51 15.82
CA TYR A 28 -17.62 -3.68 14.87
C TYR A 28 -16.36 -4.05 15.63
N ILE A 29 -15.67 -5.09 15.18
CA ILE A 29 -14.39 -5.53 15.73
C ILE A 29 -13.37 -5.40 14.61
N ILE A 30 -12.50 -4.40 14.72
CA ILE A 30 -11.42 -4.09 13.77
C ILE A 30 -10.12 -4.60 14.39
N SER A 31 -9.67 -5.77 13.98
CA SER A 31 -8.59 -6.50 14.64
C SER A 31 -7.35 -6.58 13.75
N GLY A 32 -6.18 -6.66 14.36
CA GLY A 32 -4.97 -7.16 13.71
C GLY A 32 -4.37 -6.21 12.67
N ASP A 33 -3.05 -6.05 12.77
CA ASP A 33 -2.20 -5.30 11.85
C ASP A 33 -2.90 -4.04 11.31
N LEU A 34 -3.33 -3.18 12.24
CA LEU A 34 -4.15 -2.00 11.95
C LEU A 34 -3.42 -1.05 11.00
N ILE A 35 -2.09 -1.01 11.08
CA ILE A 35 -1.21 -0.23 10.20
C ILE A 35 -0.36 -1.14 9.28
N ASP A 36 0.10 -0.58 8.17
CA ASP A 36 0.98 -1.20 7.17
C ASP A 36 2.47 -1.11 7.52
N ILE A 37 2.97 0.11 7.74
CA ILE A 37 4.38 0.39 8.08
C ILE A 37 4.45 1.57 9.05
N PRO A 38 5.51 1.69 9.87
CA PRO A 38 5.60 2.74 10.88
C PRO A 38 6.18 4.04 10.31
N PHE A 39 6.12 4.23 8.99
CA PHE A 39 6.58 5.42 8.28
C PHE A 39 5.60 5.81 7.17
N TYR A 40 5.64 7.07 6.72
CA TYR A 40 4.89 7.52 5.53
C TYR A 40 5.65 7.29 4.21
N ASN A 41 6.91 6.86 4.30
CA ASN A 41 7.82 6.75 3.17
C ASN A 41 8.55 5.41 3.25
N MET A 42 8.44 4.62 2.19
CA MET A 42 9.09 3.32 2.08
C MET A 42 10.62 3.40 2.24
N GLY A 43 11.27 4.45 1.73
CA GLY A 43 12.72 4.63 1.90
C GLY A 43 13.15 4.84 3.36
N MET A 44 12.29 5.40 4.22
CA MET A 44 12.58 5.47 5.66
C MET A 44 12.36 4.12 6.34
N ALA A 45 11.34 3.37 5.93
CA ALA A 45 11.10 2.01 6.41
C ALA A 45 12.27 1.07 6.07
N ILE A 46 12.79 1.14 4.82
CA ILE A 46 13.97 0.37 4.38
C ILE A 46 15.19 0.74 5.22
N ARG A 47 15.54 2.02 5.34
CA ARG A 47 16.70 2.45 6.15
C ARG A 47 16.58 2.05 7.61
N TYR A 48 15.39 2.15 8.19
CA TYR A 48 15.13 1.69 9.55
C TYR A 48 15.35 0.18 9.67
N HIS A 49 14.79 -0.61 8.73
CA HIS A 49 14.95 -2.04 8.69
C HIS A 49 16.42 -2.49 8.49
N GLU A 50 17.19 -1.81 7.65
CA GLU A 50 18.63 -2.07 7.47
C GLU A 50 19.40 -1.87 8.78
N LEU A 51 19.13 -0.77 9.49
CA LEU A 51 19.73 -0.50 10.80
C LEU A 51 19.27 -1.52 11.84
N GLN A 52 17.98 -1.86 11.87
CA GLN A 52 17.43 -2.88 12.75
C GLN A 52 18.11 -4.23 12.53
N THR A 53 18.26 -4.67 11.28
CA THR A 53 18.94 -5.91 10.90
C THR A 53 20.43 -5.89 11.28
N TYR A 54 21.09 -4.75 11.06
CA TYR A 54 22.49 -4.55 11.49
C TYR A 54 22.65 -4.75 13.00
N PHE A 55 21.81 -4.09 13.81
CA PHE A 55 21.86 -4.19 15.27
C PHE A 55 21.38 -5.54 15.79
N HIS A 56 20.39 -6.17 15.14
CA HIS A 56 19.99 -7.54 15.43
C HIS A 56 21.17 -8.51 15.28
N GLY A 57 21.91 -8.42 14.17
CA GLY A 57 23.09 -9.25 13.93
C GLY A 57 24.24 -8.96 14.90
N LEU A 58 24.46 -7.68 15.26
CA LEU A 58 25.48 -7.30 16.23
C LEU A 58 25.14 -7.80 17.64
N ARG A 59 23.87 -7.64 18.07
CA ARG A 59 23.33 -8.17 19.33
C ARG A 59 23.59 -9.66 19.47
N GLY A 60 23.33 -10.42 18.39
CA GLY A 60 23.60 -11.85 18.32
C GLY A 60 25.09 -12.20 18.49
N ARG A 61 25.98 -11.53 17.75
CA ARG A 61 27.44 -11.75 17.86
C ARG A 61 28.00 -11.43 19.24
N MET A 62 27.37 -10.52 19.97
CA MET A 62 27.75 -10.14 21.33
C MET A 62 27.08 -11.01 22.42
N GLY A 63 26.30 -12.02 22.04
CA GLY A 63 25.64 -12.93 22.98
C GLY A 63 24.52 -12.28 23.80
N LYS A 64 23.92 -11.18 23.30
CA LYS A 64 22.88 -10.40 24.01
C LYS A 64 21.48 -10.61 23.44
N THR A 65 21.16 -11.81 22.95
CA THR A 65 19.88 -12.12 22.29
C THR A 65 18.65 -12.00 23.20
N GLY A 66 18.83 -12.09 24.53
CA GLY A 66 17.75 -11.92 25.51
C GLY A 66 17.31 -10.46 25.77
N MET A 67 17.96 -9.48 25.13
CA MET A 67 17.67 -8.05 25.25
C MET A 67 16.96 -7.54 24.00
N GLY A 68 15.97 -6.63 24.11
CA GLY A 68 15.35 -6.01 22.94
C GLY A 68 16.37 -5.24 22.09
N ILE A 69 16.15 -5.11 20.76
CA ILE A 69 17.13 -4.42 19.90
C ILE A 69 17.36 -2.99 20.37
N GLU A 70 16.29 -2.25 20.69
CA GLU A 70 16.40 -0.88 21.17
C GLU A 70 17.16 -0.79 22.51
N ASP A 71 16.88 -1.69 23.46
CA ASP A 71 17.60 -1.73 24.76
C ASP A 71 19.10 -2.03 24.55
N PHE A 72 19.41 -2.91 23.60
CA PHE A 72 20.78 -3.21 23.22
C PHE A 72 21.49 -2.01 22.59
N VAL A 73 20.81 -1.25 21.72
CA VAL A 73 21.39 -0.06 21.11
C VAL A 73 21.61 1.04 22.15
N ASP A 74 20.67 1.26 23.06
CA ASP A 74 20.80 2.22 24.15
C ASP A 74 22.02 1.89 25.03
N GLU A 75 22.19 0.61 25.41
CA GLU A 75 23.36 0.17 26.18
C GLU A 75 24.67 0.34 25.39
N LEU A 76 24.65 -0.01 24.10
CA LEU A 76 25.82 0.09 23.22
C LEU A 76 26.30 1.55 23.10
N LEU A 77 25.39 2.51 22.94
CA LEU A 77 25.68 3.93 22.84
C LEU A 77 26.21 4.53 24.15
N GLY A 78 25.86 3.94 25.28
CA GLY A 78 26.38 4.29 26.61
C GLY A 78 27.84 3.86 26.86
N GLY A 79 28.44 3.04 25.99
CA GLY A 79 29.79 2.53 26.14
C GLY A 79 30.91 3.56 25.79
N PRO A 80 32.02 3.59 26.56
CA PRO A 80 33.09 4.58 26.36
C PRO A 80 33.91 4.39 25.06
N ASP A 81 34.06 3.15 24.57
CA ASP A 81 34.96 2.80 23.46
C ASP A 81 34.24 2.35 22.18
N LEU A 82 33.03 2.85 21.92
CA LEU A 82 32.27 2.46 20.73
C LEU A 82 32.86 3.10 19.45
N PRO A 83 33.20 2.30 18.40
CA PRO A 83 33.66 2.83 17.12
C PRO A 83 32.68 3.84 16.53
N GLU A 84 33.20 4.93 15.95
CA GLU A 84 32.40 6.07 15.48
C GLU A 84 31.32 5.68 14.45
N GLU A 85 31.62 4.74 13.56
CA GLU A 85 30.64 4.24 12.59
C GLU A 85 29.43 3.59 13.27
N ILE A 86 29.68 2.78 14.31
CA ILE A 86 28.63 2.09 15.08
C ILE A 86 27.83 3.11 15.90
N ARG A 87 28.52 4.09 16.50
CA ARG A 87 27.89 5.20 17.22
C ARG A 87 26.92 5.99 16.33
N ARG A 88 27.34 6.32 15.10
CA ARG A 88 26.50 7.00 14.11
C ARG A 88 25.28 6.16 13.71
N LYS A 89 25.48 4.87 13.44
CA LYS A 89 24.39 3.94 13.10
C LYS A 89 23.39 3.82 14.26
N GLY A 90 23.87 3.74 15.50
CA GLY A 90 23.04 3.58 16.69
C GLY A 90 22.19 4.82 16.95
N SER A 91 22.82 6.00 16.87
CA SER A 91 22.12 7.28 17.01
C SER A 91 21.05 7.46 15.92
N ALA A 92 21.35 7.07 14.67
CA ALA A 92 20.38 7.09 13.59
C ALA A 92 19.22 6.12 13.84
N TYR A 93 19.51 4.92 14.35
CA TYR A 93 18.49 3.94 14.70
C TYR A 93 17.55 4.45 15.79
N GLU A 94 18.06 4.99 16.90
CA GLU A 94 17.24 5.63 17.95
C GLU A 94 16.33 6.74 17.38
N GLN A 95 16.86 7.61 16.51
CA GLN A 95 16.08 8.68 15.89
C GLN A 95 14.96 8.14 15.01
N TYR A 96 15.24 7.11 14.20
CA TYR A 96 14.21 6.44 13.40
C TYR A 96 13.17 5.73 14.27
N THR A 97 13.57 5.09 15.37
CA THR A 97 12.67 4.47 16.34
C THR A 97 11.71 5.49 16.97
N ILE A 98 12.22 6.66 17.38
CA ILE A 98 11.38 7.75 17.90
C ILE A 98 10.42 8.27 16.83
N ARG A 99 10.90 8.40 15.58
CA ARG A 99 10.07 8.84 14.46
C ARG A 99 8.97 7.83 14.13
N ALA A 100 9.31 6.54 14.12
CA ALA A 100 8.40 5.41 13.89
C ALA A 100 7.22 5.49 14.86
N ARG A 101 7.51 5.58 16.18
CA ARG A 101 6.49 5.74 17.22
C ARG A 101 5.52 6.89 16.92
N ARG A 102 6.06 8.07 16.57
CA ARG A 102 5.23 9.25 16.28
C ARG A 102 4.32 9.01 15.08
N VAL A 103 4.83 8.39 14.02
CA VAL A 103 4.03 8.10 12.81
C VAL A 103 2.94 7.06 13.11
N MET A 104 3.27 5.99 13.83
CA MET A 104 2.30 4.98 14.27
C MET A 104 1.16 5.65 15.06
N GLN A 105 1.48 6.46 16.08
CA GLN A 105 0.49 7.20 16.86
C GLN A 105 -0.41 8.11 16.02
N GLN A 106 0.14 8.76 14.98
CA GLN A 106 -0.67 9.57 14.06
C GLN A 106 -1.59 8.71 13.20
N LYS A 107 -1.14 7.54 12.70
CA LYS A 107 -1.99 6.62 11.96
C LYS A 107 -3.17 6.13 12.82
N TYR A 108 -2.93 5.78 14.08
CA TYR A 108 -4.01 5.43 15.02
C TYR A 108 -4.97 6.58 15.30
N LYS A 109 -4.49 7.83 15.33
CA LYS A 109 -5.37 9.00 15.45
C LYS A 109 -6.28 9.17 14.24
N VAL A 110 -5.78 8.90 13.03
CA VAL A 110 -6.59 8.91 11.80
C VAL A 110 -7.64 7.81 11.87
N LEU A 111 -7.25 6.59 12.25
CA LEU A 111 -8.19 5.48 12.42
C LEU A 111 -9.27 5.79 13.46
N GLU A 112 -8.91 6.33 14.64
CA GLU A 112 -9.88 6.76 15.66
C GLU A 112 -10.87 7.79 15.10
N SER A 113 -10.40 8.74 14.30
CA SER A 113 -11.25 9.76 13.69
C SER A 113 -12.28 9.16 12.71
N ILE A 114 -11.89 8.11 11.98
CA ILE A 114 -12.77 7.40 11.04
C ILE A 114 -13.82 6.60 11.81
N ILE A 115 -13.42 5.82 12.82
CA ILE A 115 -14.35 4.95 13.55
C ILE A 115 -15.29 5.73 14.46
N SER A 116 -14.87 6.91 14.94
CA SER A 116 -15.69 7.82 15.74
C SER A 116 -16.94 8.34 15.02
N VAL A 117 -16.99 8.26 13.68
CA VAL A 117 -18.18 8.63 12.89
C VAL A 117 -19.37 7.70 13.20
N LYS A 118 -19.11 6.46 13.62
CA LYS A 118 -20.14 5.44 13.88
C LYS A 118 -20.68 5.53 15.32
N GLN A 119 -21.46 6.56 15.62
CA GLN A 119 -21.93 6.86 16.99
C GLN A 119 -22.91 5.85 17.58
N ASN A 120 -23.70 5.17 16.75
CA ASN A 120 -24.76 4.24 17.20
C ASN A 120 -24.30 2.78 17.31
N SER A 121 -23.02 2.50 17.05
CA SER A 121 -22.47 1.15 17.09
C SER A 121 -21.23 1.12 17.98
N ARG A 122 -20.98 -0.01 18.63
CA ARG A 122 -19.77 -0.17 19.45
C ARG A 122 -18.63 -0.60 18.54
N VAL A 123 -17.55 0.16 18.52
CA VAL A 123 -16.36 -0.17 17.73
C VAL A 123 -15.22 -0.52 18.66
N PHE A 124 -14.62 -1.69 18.44
CA PHE A 124 -13.49 -2.19 19.20
C PHE A 124 -12.30 -2.41 18.28
N CYS A 125 -11.09 -2.24 18.83
CA CYS A 125 -9.83 -2.47 18.14
C CYS A 125 -8.99 -3.50 18.89
N LEU A 126 -8.27 -4.33 18.16
CA LEU A 126 -7.27 -5.24 18.73
C LEU A 126 -5.94 -5.08 17.98
N PRO A 127 -4.80 -4.86 18.65
CA PRO A 127 -3.51 -4.77 17.98
C PRO A 127 -3.03 -6.13 17.46
N GLY A 128 -2.42 -6.15 16.28
CA GLY A 128 -1.64 -7.28 15.77
C GLY A 128 -0.14 -7.17 16.05
N ASN A 129 0.67 -7.82 15.23
CA ASN A 129 2.14 -7.82 15.36
C ASN A 129 2.81 -6.60 14.69
N TYR A 130 2.09 -5.91 13.80
CA TYR A 130 2.51 -4.61 13.26
C TYR A 130 2.22 -3.44 14.21
N ASP A 131 1.37 -3.69 15.22
CA ASP A 131 0.79 -2.63 16.03
C ASP A 131 1.54 -2.38 17.32
N MET A 132 1.59 -1.10 17.70
CA MET A 132 2.02 -0.74 19.04
C MET A 132 0.94 -1.06 20.08
N ASP A 133 1.32 -1.14 21.34
CA ASP A 133 0.38 -1.25 22.46
C ASP A 133 -0.60 -0.06 22.44
N LEU A 134 -1.89 -0.35 22.17
CA LEU A 134 -2.91 0.65 21.88
C LEU A 134 -3.24 1.52 23.09
N LYS A 135 -2.92 1.07 24.32
CA LYS A 135 -3.08 1.88 25.54
C LYS A 135 -2.30 3.19 25.52
N TYR A 136 -1.28 3.30 24.66
CA TYR A 136 -0.49 4.51 24.46
C TYR A 136 -0.88 5.32 23.21
N THR A 137 -2.08 5.10 22.69
CA THR A 137 -2.57 5.66 21.43
C THR A 137 -3.96 6.29 21.57
N SER A 138 -4.41 6.95 20.51
CA SER A 138 -5.78 7.47 20.43
C SER A 138 -6.86 6.38 20.48
N LEU A 139 -6.50 5.11 20.25
CA LEU A 139 -7.43 3.97 20.26
C LEU A 139 -7.59 3.33 21.65
N HIS A 140 -6.99 3.87 22.71
CA HIS A 140 -6.99 3.26 24.05
C HIS A 140 -8.41 2.95 24.59
N ASP A 141 -9.42 3.77 24.29
CA ASP A 141 -10.80 3.51 24.70
C ASP A 141 -11.46 2.35 23.93
N ARG A 142 -10.96 2.07 22.72
CA ARG A 142 -11.41 1.01 21.81
C ARG A 142 -10.69 -0.31 22.04
N ASP A 143 -9.57 -0.29 22.75
CA ASP A 143 -8.63 -1.41 22.87
C ASP A 143 -9.29 -2.63 23.55
N LEU A 144 -9.08 -3.79 22.96
CA LEU A 144 -9.48 -5.09 23.50
C LEU A 144 -8.31 -5.90 24.08
N HIS A 145 -7.05 -5.54 23.82
CA HIS A 145 -5.93 -6.31 24.38
C HIS A 145 -5.93 -6.19 25.90
N LEU A 146 -6.09 -7.32 26.60
CA LEU A 146 -6.27 -7.39 28.06
C LEU A 146 -7.48 -6.62 28.59
N HIS A 147 -8.46 -6.37 27.72
CA HIS A 147 -9.71 -5.73 28.07
C HIS A 147 -10.89 -6.62 27.70
N TRP A 148 -11.98 -6.43 28.43
CA TRP A 148 -13.27 -7.05 28.13
C TRP A 148 -14.37 -5.99 28.13
N ARG A 149 -15.41 -6.25 27.35
CA ARG A 149 -16.57 -5.37 27.21
C ARG A 149 -17.83 -6.23 27.27
N GLN A 150 -18.85 -5.69 27.93
CA GLN A 150 -20.18 -6.30 27.97
C GLN A 150 -20.93 -5.97 26.67
N LEU A 151 -21.42 -6.96 25.91
CA LEU A 151 -22.27 -6.87 24.73
C LEU A 151 -23.58 -7.62 25.00
N ASP A 152 -24.46 -7.00 25.78
CA ASP A 152 -25.56 -7.69 26.47
C ASP A 152 -26.33 -8.71 25.62
N PRO A 153 -26.43 -9.97 26.09
CA PRO A 153 -25.95 -10.50 27.38
C PRO A 153 -24.49 -11.00 27.37
N LEU A 154 -23.80 -10.96 26.24
CA LEU A 154 -22.50 -11.63 26.03
C LEU A 154 -21.32 -10.81 26.53
N ARG A 155 -20.23 -11.49 26.86
CA ARG A 155 -18.94 -10.88 27.20
C ARG A 155 -17.93 -11.12 26.09
N ILE A 156 -17.37 -10.03 25.56
CA ILE A 156 -16.26 -10.07 24.62
C ILE A 156 -14.95 -9.72 25.34
N ALA A 157 -13.88 -10.45 25.06
CA ALA A 157 -12.54 -10.14 25.57
C ALA A 157 -11.48 -10.37 24.49
N GLY A 158 -10.38 -9.63 24.55
CA GLY A 158 -9.32 -9.76 23.55
C GLY A 158 -7.90 -9.90 24.09
N TYR A 159 -7.05 -10.47 23.25
CA TYR A 159 -5.61 -10.54 23.48
C TYR A 159 -4.87 -10.36 22.15
N GLY A 160 -4.36 -9.14 21.93
CA GLY A 160 -3.61 -8.77 20.74
C GLY A 160 -2.13 -9.16 20.76
N GLY A 161 -1.43 -8.84 19.67
CA GLY A 161 -0.06 -9.27 19.40
C GLY A 161 0.04 -10.70 18.84
N ALA A 162 1.24 -11.12 18.47
CA ALA A 162 1.55 -12.49 18.08
C ALA A 162 2.99 -12.86 18.45
N ASP A 163 3.26 -14.16 18.56
CA ASP A 163 4.56 -14.76 18.85
C ASP A 163 5.46 -14.76 17.61
N VAL A 164 5.74 -13.57 17.09
CA VAL A 164 6.56 -13.39 15.89
C VAL A 164 7.36 -12.09 15.96
N TRP A 165 8.58 -12.14 15.45
CA TRP A 165 9.35 -10.93 15.21
C TRP A 165 8.93 -10.27 13.90
N THR A 166 8.50 -9.01 13.98
CA THR A 166 8.04 -8.25 12.81
C THR A 166 9.10 -7.25 12.37
N ALA A 167 9.79 -7.60 11.28
CA ALA A 167 10.83 -6.77 10.70
C ALA A 167 10.30 -5.39 10.27
N GLY A 168 11.07 -4.34 10.54
CA GLY A 168 10.71 -2.96 10.21
C GLY A 168 9.79 -2.28 11.23
N ILE A 169 9.32 -3.01 12.26
CA ILE A 169 8.54 -2.48 13.38
C ILE A 169 9.41 -2.38 14.63
N PRO A 170 9.34 -1.28 15.43
CA PRO A 170 10.13 -1.19 16.66
C PRO A 170 9.64 -2.14 17.76
N GLU A 171 10.53 -3.04 18.24
CA GLU A 171 10.20 -4.10 19.21
C GLU A 171 9.77 -3.50 20.56
N ARG A 172 10.33 -2.35 20.93
CA ARG A 172 10.02 -1.69 22.20
C ARG A 172 8.55 -1.24 22.31
N TYR A 173 7.88 -0.97 21.20
CA TYR A 173 6.54 -0.36 21.21
C TYR A 173 5.40 -1.34 20.94
N ILE A 174 5.69 -2.50 20.33
CA ILE A 174 4.68 -3.52 20.07
C ILE A 174 4.15 -4.15 21.36
N VAL A 175 2.98 -4.77 21.26
CA VAL A 175 2.47 -5.61 22.33
C VAL A 175 3.47 -6.73 22.62
N LYS A 176 3.94 -6.82 23.87
CA LYS A 176 4.80 -7.93 24.30
C LYS A 176 3.93 -9.17 24.46
N TYR A 177 4.02 -10.08 23.50
CA TYR A 177 3.23 -11.30 23.51
C TYR A 177 3.74 -12.27 24.58
N GLN A 178 2.98 -12.45 25.66
CA GLN A 178 3.30 -13.35 26.79
C GLN A 178 2.41 -14.59 26.80
N ALA A 179 2.02 -15.04 25.61
CA ALA A 179 1.18 -16.22 25.40
C ALA A 179 1.73 -17.15 24.29
N GLY A 180 3.04 -17.07 24.06
CA GLY A 180 3.76 -17.76 22.99
C GLY A 180 3.70 -19.29 23.07
N ILE A 181 4.12 -19.94 21.99
CA ILE A 181 4.15 -21.40 21.91
C ILE A 181 5.16 -21.94 22.92
N GLY A 182 4.72 -22.92 23.72
CA GLY A 182 5.54 -23.53 24.77
C GLY A 182 5.43 -22.88 26.15
N VAL A 183 4.67 -21.79 26.29
CA VAL A 183 4.32 -21.23 27.60
C VAL A 183 3.15 -22.02 28.20
N ASP A 184 3.34 -22.58 29.39
CA ASP A 184 2.30 -23.34 30.08
C ASP A 184 1.11 -22.45 30.51
N GLU A 185 -0.05 -23.06 30.78
CA GLU A 185 -1.28 -22.33 31.13
C GLU A 185 -1.13 -21.42 32.37
N LYS A 186 -0.22 -21.73 33.29
CA LYS A 186 -0.02 -20.96 34.54
C LYS A 186 0.76 -19.68 34.29
N HIS A 187 1.68 -19.68 33.33
CA HIS A 187 2.51 -18.53 32.98
C HIS A 187 2.03 -17.82 31.70
N ASN A 188 0.99 -18.35 31.05
CA ASN A 188 0.37 -17.75 29.87
C ASN A 188 -0.58 -16.60 30.27
N GLU A 189 -0.24 -15.37 29.90
CA GLU A 189 -0.96 -14.16 30.29
C GLU A 189 -2.40 -14.16 29.73
N MET A 190 -2.54 -14.51 28.46
CA MET A 190 -3.83 -14.63 27.78
C MET A 190 -4.74 -15.64 28.48
N TYR A 191 -4.23 -16.84 28.78
CA TYR A 191 -5.01 -17.88 29.46
C TYR A 191 -5.46 -17.41 30.85
N THR A 192 -4.56 -16.82 31.62
CA THR A 192 -4.86 -16.29 32.96
C THR A 192 -5.92 -15.20 32.91
N PHE A 193 -5.79 -14.28 31.95
CA PHE A 193 -6.76 -13.22 31.70
C PHE A 193 -8.14 -13.77 31.34
N PHE A 194 -8.23 -14.66 30.34
CA PHE A 194 -9.52 -15.23 29.94
C PHE A 194 -10.16 -16.09 31.02
N LYS A 195 -9.37 -16.80 31.84
CA LYS A 195 -9.89 -17.56 32.98
C LYS A 195 -10.55 -16.66 34.04
N ALA A 196 -9.98 -15.48 34.28
CA ALA A 196 -10.55 -14.49 35.19
C ALA A 196 -11.83 -13.86 34.60
N VAL A 197 -11.80 -13.53 33.30
CA VAL A 197 -12.89 -12.83 32.62
C VAL A 197 -14.05 -13.74 32.24
N LYS A 198 -13.82 -15.01 31.91
CA LYS A 198 -14.81 -15.96 31.39
C LYS A 198 -15.62 -15.38 30.21
N PRO A 199 -14.97 -15.05 29.08
CA PRO A 199 -15.64 -14.47 27.93
C PRO A 199 -16.49 -15.50 27.16
N ASP A 200 -17.56 -15.04 26.54
CA ASP A 200 -18.34 -15.82 25.56
C ASP A 200 -17.75 -15.67 24.14
N ILE A 201 -17.19 -14.49 23.84
CA ILE A 201 -16.54 -14.15 22.57
C ILE A 201 -15.08 -13.79 22.83
N ILE A 202 -14.17 -14.47 22.14
CA ILE A 202 -12.73 -14.18 22.18
C ILE A 202 -12.27 -13.53 20.88
N VAL A 203 -11.45 -12.49 20.98
CA VAL A 203 -10.76 -11.87 19.85
C VAL A 203 -9.25 -11.95 20.06
N THR A 204 -8.54 -12.61 19.17
CA THR A 204 -7.07 -12.65 19.16
C THR A 204 -6.54 -12.24 17.80
N HIS A 205 -5.28 -11.81 17.72
CA HIS A 205 -4.61 -11.69 16.42
C HIS A 205 -4.09 -13.07 16.01
N GLN A 206 -3.27 -13.68 16.88
CA GLN A 206 -2.77 -15.04 16.68
C GLN A 206 -3.91 -16.09 16.74
N PRO A 207 -4.01 -16.99 15.75
CA PRO A 207 -5.04 -18.03 15.71
C PRO A 207 -4.82 -19.14 16.77
N PRO A 208 -5.85 -19.95 17.08
CA PRO A 208 -5.69 -21.14 17.89
C PRO A 208 -4.94 -22.25 17.15
N TYR A 209 -4.19 -23.08 17.87
CA TYR A 209 -3.46 -24.19 17.27
C TYR A 209 -4.38 -25.17 16.53
N GLY A 210 -3.99 -25.50 15.30
CA GLY A 210 -4.69 -26.45 14.42
C GLY A 210 -5.99 -25.92 13.81
N ILE A 211 -6.29 -24.62 13.93
CA ILE A 211 -7.45 -23.97 13.31
C ILE A 211 -6.97 -22.66 12.71
N HIS A 212 -7.08 -22.51 11.38
CA HIS A 212 -6.74 -21.27 10.69
C HIS A 212 -5.30 -20.77 10.95
N ASP A 213 -4.35 -21.69 11.18
CA ASP A 213 -3.00 -21.37 11.66
C ASP A 213 -1.85 -21.96 10.81
N GLY A 214 -2.18 -22.55 9.67
CA GLY A 214 -1.23 -23.21 8.79
C GLY A 214 -0.34 -22.22 8.02
N VAL A 215 0.97 -22.30 8.23
CA VAL A 215 1.98 -21.58 7.45
C VAL A 215 2.69 -22.57 6.53
N SER A 216 2.66 -22.34 5.21
CA SER A 216 3.18 -23.29 4.20
C SER A 216 4.62 -23.74 4.43
N SER A 217 5.46 -22.89 5.03
CA SER A 217 6.88 -23.18 5.30
C SER A 217 7.18 -23.74 6.70
N ALA A 218 6.29 -23.53 7.68
CA ALA A 218 6.57 -23.78 9.09
C ALA A 218 5.56 -24.71 9.78
N GLY A 219 4.45 -25.05 9.10
CA GLY A 219 3.35 -25.81 9.69
C GLY A 219 2.44 -24.95 10.58
N PRO A 220 1.68 -25.56 11.51
CA PRO A 220 0.80 -24.85 12.43
C PRO A 220 1.55 -23.87 13.33
N SER A 221 1.07 -22.63 13.40
CA SER A 221 1.68 -21.51 14.15
C SER A 221 0.76 -20.95 15.25
N GLY A 222 -0.41 -21.55 15.44
CA GLY A 222 -1.43 -21.09 16.37
C GLY A 222 -1.08 -21.38 17.82
N SER A 223 -1.77 -20.72 18.74
CA SER A 223 -1.58 -20.86 20.19
C SER A 223 -2.26 -22.15 20.71
N PRO A 224 -1.51 -23.12 21.26
CA PRO A 224 -2.09 -24.34 21.86
C PRO A 224 -2.92 -24.05 23.10
N THR A 225 -2.50 -23.06 23.90
CA THR A 225 -3.24 -22.61 25.10
C THR A 225 -4.56 -21.92 24.75
N LEU A 226 -4.62 -21.16 23.64
CA LEU A 226 -5.87 -20.58 23.16
C LEU A 226 -6.85 -21.69 22.75
N ARG A 227 -6.36 -22.68 21.98
CA ARG A 227 -7.15 -23.84 21.57
C ARG A 227 -7.70 -24.60 22.79
N SER A 228 -6.83 -24.96 23.73
CA SER A 228 -7.22 -25.61 24.99
C SER A 228 -8.25 -24.78 25.77
N PHE A 229 -8.07 -23.45 25.84
CA PHE A 229 -9.01 -22.60 26.55
C PHE A 229 -10.41 -22.67 25.92
N CYS A 230 -10.50 -22.52 24.59
CA CYS A 230 -11.78 -22.55 23.88
C CYS A 230 -12.50 -23.90 24.03
N GLU A 231 -11.78 -25.02 23.99
CA GLU A 231 -12.38 -26.37 24.14
C GLU A 231 -12.90 -26.65 25.56
N ASN A 232 -12.25 -26.09 26.59
CA ASN A 232 -12.55 -26.38 27.99
C ASN A 232 -13.48 -25.34 28.66
N ASN A 233 -13.90 -24.30 27.93
CA ASN A 233 -14.73 -23.21 28.46
C ASN A 233 -15.90 -22.91 27.51
N PRO A 234 -17.01 -22.30 27.99
CA PRO A 234 -18.20 -22.05 27.16
C PRO A 234 -18.03 -20.87 26.18
N VAL A 235 -16.97 -20.88 25.37
CA VAL A 235 -16.72 -19.88 24.33
C VAL A 235 -17.55 -20.23 23.10
N ILE A 236 -18.41 -19.31 22.66
CA ILE A 236 -19.29 -19.55 21.49
C ILE A 236 -18.66 -19.08 20.18
N LEU A 237 -17.69 -18.16 20.25
CA LEU A 237 -17.08 -17.52 19.09
C LEU A 237 -15.63 -17.14 19.38
N SER A 238 -14.72 -17.56 18.52
CA SER A 238 -13.30 -17.23 18.53
C SER A 238 -12.91 -16.56 17.22
N LEU A 239 -12.48 -15.31 17.28
CA LEU A 239 -12.14 -14.46 16.14
C LEU A 239 -10.62 -14.27 16.06
N SER A 240 -10.01 -14.61 14.93
CA SER A 240 -8.56 -14.49 14.71
C SER A 240 -8.20 -13.83 13.36
N GLY A 241 -6.92 -13.55 13.14
CA GLY A 241 -6.36 -13.03 11.88
C GLY A 241 -4.97 -13.61 11.64
N HIS A 242 -4.01 -12.75 11.29
CA HIS A 242 -2.56 -13.01 11.21
C HIS A 242 -2.12 -13.92 10.05
N ILE A 243 -2.70 -15.12 9.94
CA ILE A 243 -2.35 -16.10 8.91
C ILE A 243 -3.33 -15.98 7.75
N HIS A 244 -3.09 -15.02 6.85
CA HIS A 244 -4.03 -14.66 5.77
C HIS A 244 -4.42 -15.84 4.88
N ALA A 245 -3.49 -16.77 4.66
CA ALA A 245 -3.68 -17.95 3.82
C ALA A 245 -4.48 -19.08 4.50
N ALA A 246 -4.51 -19.10 5.84
CA ALA A 246 -5.26 -20.08 6.61
C ALA A 246 -6.52 -19.41 7.17
N CYS A 247 -7.43 -19.02 6.28
CA CYS A 247 -8.68 -18.33 6.60
C CYS A 247 -9.89 -19.25 6.43
N GLY A 248 -11.03 -18.89 7.01
CA GLY A 248 -12.28 -19.64 6.86
C GLY A 248 -13.20 -19.64 8.08
N PHE A 249 -14.18 -20.53 7.98
CA PHE A 249 -15.16 -20.86 9.00
C PHE A 249 -14.93 -22.31 9.45
N GLU A 250 -14.74 -22.52 10.75
CA GLU A 250 -14.62 -23.85 11.33
C GLU A 250 -15.42 -23.94 12.64
N VAL A 251 -15.98 -25.12 12.93
CA VAL A 251 -16.68 -25.37 14.18
C VAL A 251 -16.07 -26.60 14.82
N VAL A 252 -15.55 -26.42 16.02
CA VAL A 252 -15.04 -27.49 16.87
C VAL A 252 -15.85 -27.49 18.16
N GLU A 253 -16.44 -28.63 18.49
CA GLU A 253 -17.39 -28.78 19.59
C GLU A 253 -18.53 -27.74 19.50
N ASN A 254 -18.53 -26.72 20.37
CA ASN A 254 -19.55 -25.67 20.42
C ASN A 254 -19.02 -24.28 20.05
N THR A 255 -17.75 -24.15 19.66
CA THR A 255 -17.11 -22.87 19.35
C THR A 255 -17.02 -22.68 17.84
N VAL A 256 -17.48 -21.53 17.37
CA VAL A 256 -17.27 -21.09 15.98
C VAL A 256 -15.93 -20.35 15.90
N PHE A 257 -15.03 -20.79 15.04
CA PHE A 257 -13.75 -20.15 14.77
C PHE A 257 -13.79 -19.45 13.43
N LEU A 258 -13.39 -18.18 13.39
CA LEU A 258 -13.40 -17.36 12.18
C LEU A 258 -12.07 -16.66 11.96
N ASN A 259 -11.54 -16.77 10.75
CA ASN A 259 -10.46 -15.93 10.24
C ASN A 259 -10.89 -15.39 8.85
N PRO A 260 -11.14 -14.08 8.68
CA PRO A 260 -11.67 -13.52 7.44
C PRO A 260 -10.63 -13.41 6.31
N SER A 261 -9.34 -13.68 6.57
CA SER A 261 -8.23 -13.23 5.73
C SER A 261 -8.00 -11.71 5.82
N ASN A 262 -7.16 -11.16 4.94
CA ASN A 262 -6.75 -9.77 4.97
C ASN A 262 -7.85 -8.80 4.52
N PHE A 263 -8.12 -7.78 5.34
CA PHE A 263 -8.96 -6.65 4.94
C PHE A 263 -8.16 -5.61 4.13
N GLY A 264 -6.91 -5.38 4.50
CA GLY A 264 -5.96 -4.58 3.72
C GLY A 264 -5.42 -5.34 2.50
N GLU A 265 -4.80 -4.62 1.58
CA GLU A 265 -3.95 -5.26 0.56
C GLU A 265 -2.66 -5.72 1.23
N VAL A 266 -2.21 -6.93 0.86
CA VAL A 266 -0.99 -7.52 1.43
C VAL A 266 -0.08 -7.97 0.32
N THR A 267 1.22 -7.78 0.52
CA THR A 267 2.25 -8.28 -0.39
C THR A 267 2.94 -9.45 0.28
N ASP A 268 2.95 -10.60 -0.38
CA ASP A 268 3.62 -11.77 0.16
C ASP A 268 5.12 -11.79 -0.17
N ILE A 269 5.80 -12.84 0.28
CA ILE A 269 7.24 -13.02 0.06
C ILE A 269 7.63 -13.20 -1.42
N THR A 270 6.67 -13.53 -2.30
CA THR A 270 6.87 -13.62 -3.75
C THR A 270 6.66 -12.28 -4.46
N ALA A 271 6.39 -11.21 -3.69
CA ALA A 271 5.98 -9.90 -4.17
C ALA A 271 4.62 -9.91 -4.90
N GLU A 272 3.84 -10.98 -4.77
CA GLU A 272 2.46 -11.00 -5.23
C GLU A 272 1.60 -10.15 -4.28
N VAL A 273 0.82 -9.24 -4.85
CA VAL A 273 -0.12 -8.42 -4.09
C VAL A 273 -1.45 -9.14 -4.04
N TYR A 274 -1.89 -9.54 -2.86
CA TYR A 274 -3.22 -10.08 -2.64
C TYR A 274 -4.19 -8.97 -2.27
N GLU A 275 -5.32 -8.98 -2.97
CA GLU A 275 -6.42 -8.07 -2.70
C GLU A 275 -7.05 -8.36 -1.34
N GLY A 276 -7.50 -7.30 -0.68
CA GLY A 276 -8.21 -7.39 0.59
C GLY A 276 -9.71 -7.18 0.47
N GLY A 277 -10.28 -6.69 1.57
CA GLY A 277 -11.68 -6.33 1.72
C GLY A 277 -12.53 -7.43 2.34
N PHE A 278 -11.96 -8.55 2.77
CA PHE A 278 -12.71 -9.66 3.36
C PHE A 278 -13.11 -9.38 4.82
N PHE A 279 -14.34 -9.71 5.18
CA PHE A 279 -14.87 -9.56 6.54
C PHE A 279 -16.04 -10.51 6.79
N TYR A 280 -16.38 -10.75 8.05
CA TYR A 280 -17.55 -11.52 8.44
C TYR A 280 -18.67 -10.62 8.97
N ALA A 281 -19.91 -10.91 8.56
CA ALA A 281 -21.11 -10.49 9.28
C ALA A 281 -21.65 -11.68 10.08
N ILE A 282 -21.88 -11.49 11.38
CA ILE A 282 -22.20 -12.56 12.33
C ILE A 282 -23.49 -12.21 13.03
N GLU A 283 -24.47 -13.12 13.00
CA GLU A 283 -25.75 -12.98 13.67
C GLU A 283 -25.78 -13.92 14.88
N ILE A 284 -26.10 -13.33 16.05
CA ILE A 284 -26.15 -14.02 17.32
C ILE A 284 -27.53 -13.83 17.95
N GLU A 285 -28.16 -14.94 18.31
CA GLU A 285 -29.46 -15.01 18.99
C GLU A 285 -29.35 -15.92 20.23
N ALA A 286 -29.96 -15.52 21.34
CA ALA A 286 -30.02 -16.32 22.58
C ALA A 286 -28.69 -17.00 22.97
N ASN A 287 -27.58 -16.25 22.90
CA ASN A 287 -26.21 -16.70 23.19
C ASN A 287 -25.65 -17.78 22.25
N ARG A 288 -26.12 -17.83 21.00
CA ARG A 288 -25.62 -18.76 19.99
C ARG A 288 -25.43 -18.04 18.67
N VAL A 289 -24.34 -18.36 17.98
CA VAL A 289 -24.13 -17.93 16.60
C VAL A 289 -25.14 -18.68 15.73
N VAL A 290 -26.03 -17.96 15.04
CA VAL A 290 -27.09 -18.56 14.21
C VAL A 290 -26.78 -18.46 12.72
N LYS A 291 -26.02 -17.44 12.33
CA LYS A 291 -25.59 -17.24 10.95
C LYS A 291 -24.25 -16.50 10.90
N VAL A 292 -23.38 -16.91 9.98
CA VAL A 292 -22.15 -16.21 9.62
C VAL A 292 -22.13 -16.04 8.11
N THR A 293 -21.88 -14.82 7.62
CA THR A 293 -21.73 -14.54 6.19
C THR A 293 -20.32 -14.02 5.94
N LEU A 294 -19.53 -14.75 5.15
CA LEU A 294 -18.30 -14.23 4.56
C LEU A 294 -18.66 -13.19 3.51
N LYS A 295 -18.11 -11.98 3.64
CA LYS A 295 -18.35 -10.87 2.74
C LYS A 295 -17.03 -10.29 2.25
N LYS A 296 -17.11 -9.56 1.14
CA LYS A 296 -16.00 -8.76 0.63
C LYS A 296 -16.46 -7.36 0.22
N LEU A 297 -15.70 -6.36 0.64
CA LEU A 297 -15.85 -4.98 0.18
C LEU A 297 -15.01 -4.77 -1.08
N VAL A 298 -15.66 -4.37 -2.17
CA VAL A 298 -15.01 -4.04 -3.44
C VAL A 298 -15.49 -2.67 -3.86
N ALA A 299 -14.55 -1.72 -3.97
CA ALA A 299 -14.86 -0.29 -4.12
C ALA A 299 -15.87 0.16 -3.03
N GLU A 300 -17.09 0.52 -3.42
CA GLU A 300 -18.16 0.99 -2.52
C GLU A 300 -19.29 -0.03 -2.34
N ARG A 301 -19.04 -1.32 -2.64
CA ARG A 301 -20.08 -2.36 -2.57
C ARG A 301 -19.63 -3.57 -1.77
N THR A 302 -20.54 -4.09 -0.96
CA THR A 302 -20.34 -5.36 -0.24
C THR A 302 -20.95 -6.52 -1.00
N TYR A 303 -20.19 -7.59 -1.16
CA TYR A 303 -20.61 -8.83 -1.81
C TYR A 303 -20.71 -9.94 -0.77
N ASP A 304 -21.78 -10.73 -0.84
CA ASP A 304 -22.01 -11.88 0.04
C ASP A 304 -21.42 -13.11 -0.64
N ILE A 305 -20.34 -13.67 -0.08
CA ILE A 305 -19.58 -14.74 -0.71
C ILE A 305 -20.15 -16.11 -0.31
N ALA A 306 -20.24 -16.36 1.00
CA ALA A 306 -20.73 -17.62 1.55
C ALA A 306 -21.50 -17.39 2.84
N ASP A 307 -22.63 -18.08 2.99
CA ASP A 307 -23.42 -18.12 4.22
C ASP A 307 -23.21 -19.46 4.93
N HIS A 308 -23.00 -19.42 6.24
CA HIS A 308 -23.04 -20.55 7.14
C HIS A 308 -24.19 -20.35 8.11
N PHE A 309 -25.12 -21.30 8.18
CA PHE A 309 -26.27 -21.21 9.09
C PHE A 309 -26.69 -22.58 9.61
N LEU A 310 -27.41 -22.60 10.72
CA LEU A 310 -27.91 -23.84 11.32
C LEU A 310 -29.21 -24.31 10.63
N LYS A 311 -29.22 -25.56 10.16
CA LYS A 311 -30.42 -26.25 9.68
C LYS A 311 -30.52 -27.63 10.34
N GLY A 312 -31.55 -27.83 11.17
CA GLY A 312 -31.73 -29.08 11.90
C GLY A 312 -30.60 -29.39 12.89
N GLY A 313 -29.99 -28.36 13.50
CA GLY A 313 -28.89 -28.51 14.45
C GLY A 313 -27.51 -28.76 13.84
N LYS A 314 -27.40 -28.76 12.50
CA LYS A 314 -26.13 -28.89 11.77
C LYS A 314 -25.83 -27.61 11.01
N TRP A 315 -24.55 -27.25 10.93
CA TRP A 315 -24.09 -26.17 10.08
C TRP A 315 -24.20 -26.57 8.61
N VAL A 316 -24.77 -25.66 7.81
CA VAL A 316 -24.89 -25.78 6.36
C VAL A 316 -24.21 -24.58 5.74
N GLU A 317 -23.36 -24.84 4.75
CA GLU A 317 -22.75 -23.83 3.90
C GLU A 317 -23.59 -23.63 2.64
N LYS A 318 -23.81 -22.37 2.28
CA LYS A 318 -24.39 -21.94 1.02
C LYS A 318 -23.46 -20.92 0.37
N ILE A 319 -22.91 -21.28 -0.78
CA ILE A 319 -22.08 -20.40 -1.59
C ILE A 319 -22.99 -19.47 -2.40
N ASN A 320 -22.88 -18.16 -2.18
CA ASN A 320 -23.67 -17.14 -2.85
C ASN A 320 -22.93 -16.56 -4.08
N ASP A 321 -21.60 -16.48 -4.03
CA ASP A 321 -20.72 -16.05 -5.12
C ASP A 321 -19.61 -17.09 -5.36
N PRO A 322 -19.84 -18.08 -6.26
CA PRO A 322 -18.89 -19.16 -6.50
C PRO A 322 -17.53 -18.70 -7.03
N GLU A 323 -17.48 -17.60 -7.78
CA GLU A 323 -16.24 -17.11 -8.38
C GLU A 323 -15.34 -16.47 -7.33
N ARG A 324 -15.90 -15.54 -6.53
CA ARG A 324 -15.15 -14.95 -5.40
C ARG A 324 -14.82 -15.98 -4.33
N TYR A 325 -15.70 -16.96 -4.08
CA TYR A 325 -15.43 -18.02 -3.12
C TYR A 325 -14.29 -18.94 -3.59
N GLY A 326 -14.28 -19.32 -4.86
CA GLY A 326 -13.20 -20.10 -5.45
C GLY A 326 -11.86 -19.35 -5.41
N ALA A 327 -11.87 -18.04 -5.70
CA ALA A 327 -10.69 -17.18 -5.61
C ALA A 327 -10.18 -17.03 -4.17
N PHE A 328 -11.09 -16.86 -3.20
CA PHE A 328 -10.79 -16.81 -1.78
C PHE A 328 -10.08 -18.09 -1.30
N LEU A 329 -10.62 -19.27 -1.62
CA LEU A 329 -10.03 -20.55 -1.23
C LEU A 329 -8.67 -20.82 -1.90
N GLN A 330 -8.49 -20.37 -3.14
CA GLN A 330 -7.23 -20.53 -3.87
C GLN A 330 -6.21 -19.42 -3.59
N ARG A 331 -6.59 -18.42 -2.77
CA ARG A 331 -5.81 -17.21 -2.53
C ARG A 331 -5.39 -16.54 -3.84
N LYS A 332 -6.35 -16.22 -4.69
CA LYS A 332 -6.13 -15.51 -5.96
C LYS A 332 -6.91 -14.21 -5.99
N ASN A 333 -6.35 -13.21 -6.66
CA ASN A 333 -7.09 -11.99 -6.96
C ASN A 333 -8.20 -12.27 -7.98
N TYR A 334 -9.38 -11.77 -7.69
CA TYR A 334 -10.55 -11.81 -8.56
C TYR A 334 -11.02 -10.42 -8.98
N ASP A 335 -11.09 -9.48 -8.04
CA ASP A 335 -11.60 -8.12 -8.30
C ASP A 335 -10.53 -7.17 -8.85
N THR A 336 -9.28 -7.40 -8.45
CA THR A 336 -8.12 -6.63 -8.89
C THR A 336 -7.67 -7.11 -10.27
N LYS A 337 -8.15 -6.43 -11.31
CA LYS A 337 -7.85 -6.77 -12.72
C LYS A 337 -6.57 -6.15 -13.27
N ILE A 338 -5.98 -5.20 -12.55
CA ILE A 338 -4.72 -4.54 -12.91
C ILE A 338 -3.66 -5.06 -11.95
N ILE A 339 -2.72 -5.83 -12.46
CA ILE A 339 -1.56 -6.25 -11.68
C ILE A 339 -0.68 -5.01 -11.47
N LYS A 340 -0.67 -4.48 -10.24
CA LYS A 340 0.18 -3.35 -9.88
C LYS A 340 1.61 -3.84 -9.68
N TYR A 341 2.41 -3.77 -10.73
CA TYR A 341 3.86 -3.87 -10.61
C TYR A 341 4.50 -2.48 -10.70
N SER A 342 5.49 -2.22 -9.86
CA SER A 342 6.32 -1.02 -9.95
C SER A 342 7.77 -1.49 -9.87
N HIS A 343 8.53 -1.40 -10.97
CA HIS A 343 9.83 -2.09 -11.08
C HIS A 343 11.03 -1.27 -11.57
N ILE A 344 10.99 0.07 -11.50
CA ILE A 344 12.22 0.87 -11.69
C ILE A 344 12.40 1.86 -10.52
N PRO A 345 13.39 1.66 -9.63
CA PRO A 345 13.60 2.49 -8.44
C PRO A 345 13.74 3.99 -8.74
N GLU A 346 14.38 4.36 -9.86
CA GLU A 346 14.55 5.76 -10.24
C GLU A 346 13.24 6.39 -10.77
N ILE A 347 12.38 5.61 -11.43
CA ILE A 347 11.03 6.04 -11.86
C ILE A 347 10.08 6.10 -10.67
N GLN A 348 10.19 5.15 -9.73
CA GLN A 348 9.48 5.20 -8.45
C GLN A 348 9.83 6.48 -7.69
N LEU A 349 11.13 6.76 -7.55
CA LEU A 349 11.60 7.97 -6.87
C LEU A 349 11.08 9.23 -7.55
N TYR A 350 11.09 9.29 -8.88
CA TYR A 350 10.53 10.39 -9.65
C TYR A 350 9.01 10.53 -9.45
N ASN A 351 8.27 9.42 -9.51
CA ASN A 351 6.82 9.42 -9.35
C ASN A 351 6.39 9.78 -7.94
N GLU A 352 7.11 9.35 -6.92
CA GLU A 352 6.89 9.77 -5.54
C GLU A 352 7.13 11.27 -5.34
N LEU A 353 8.17 11.83 -5.98
CA LEU A 353 8.41 13.28 -5.98
C LEU A 353 7.29 14.01 -6.74
N LYS A 354 6.95 13.56 -7.95
CA LYS A 354 5.86 14.11 -8.77
C LYS A 354 4.54 14.16 -8.02
N GLN A 355 4.12 13.04 -7.43
CA GLN A 355 2.88 12.95 -6.66
C GLN A 355 2.87 13.90 -5.46
N PHE A 356 4.00 14.04 -4.75
CA PHE A 356 4.09 15.00 -3.64
C PHE A 356 3.84 16.45 -4.10
N TYR A 357 4.47 16.88 -5.20
CA TYR A 357 4.27 18.24 -5.69
C TYR A 357 2.87 18.46 -6.28
N GLN A 358 2.26 17.44 -6.90
CA GLN A 358 0.87 17.50 -7.39
C GLN A 358 -0.15 17.73 -6.27
N MET A 359 0.16 17.37 -5.02
CA MET A 359 -0.70 17.72 -3.87
C MET A 359 -0.82 19.22 -3.63
N PHE A 360 0.13 20.01 -4.15
CA PHE A 360 0.16 21.47 -4.06
C PHE A 360 -0.10 22.11 -5.42
N GLN A 361 -0.89 21.44 -6.25
CA GLN A 361 -1.23 21.92 -7.57
C GLN A 361 -1.81 23.34 -7.52
N ASN A 362 -1.32 24.23 -8.39
CA ASN A 362 -1.76 25.61 -8.43
C ASN A 362 -2.69 25.92 -9.61
N GLN A 363 -3.41 27.05 -9.49
CA GLN A 363 -4.39 27.48 -10.47
C GLN A 363 -3.80 27.64 -11.87
N GLU A 364 -2.55 28.11 -11.99
CA GLU A 364 -1.86 28.21 -13.28
C GLU A 364 -1.66 26.85 -13.96
N THR A 365 -1.52 25.76 -13.21
CA THR A 365 -1.50 24.40 -13.75
C THR A 365 -2.91 23.97 -14.15
N ASP A 366 -3.92 24.19 -13.30
CA ASP A 366 -5.32 23.85 -13.60
C ASP A 366 -5.77 24.48 -14.94
N GLU A 367 -5.55 25.79 -15.11
CA GLU A 367 -5.91 26.50 -16.33
C GLU A 367 -5.21 25.97 -17.59
N ARG A 368 -4.01 25.40 -17.46
CA ARG A 368 -3.27 24.80 -18.58
C ARG A 368 -3.77 23.40 -18.90
N LEU A 369 -4.12 22.60 -17.90
CA LEU A 369 -4.71 21.28 -18.09
C LEU A 369 -6.09 21.38 -18.72
N ASP A 370 -6.95 22.27 -18.22
CA ASP A 370 -8.28 22.53 -18.79
C ASP A 370 -8.17 22.96 -20.26
N MET A 371 -7.18 23.81 -20.58
CA MET A 371 -6.92 24.23 -21.95
C MET A 371 -6.44 23.07 -22.83
N LEU A 372 -5.57 22.19 -22.32
CA LEU A 372 -5.10 21.01 -23.05
C LEU A 372 -6.23 20.00 -23.28
N GLU A 373 -7.14 19.83 -22.33
CA GLU A 373 -8.34 19.00 -22.50
C GLU A 373 -9.27 19.58 -23.58
N GLN A 374 -9.49 20.90 -23.57
CA GLN A 374 -10.25 21.58 -24.62
C GLN A 374 -9.59 21.44 -25.99
N VAL A 375 -8.26 21.56 -26.06
CA VAL A 375 -7.49 21.31 -27.28
C VAL A 375 -7.72 19.88 -27.77
N ALA A 376 -7.61 18.88 -26.90
CA ALA A 376 -7.81 17.49 -27.27
C ALA A 376 -9.23 17.23 -27.82
N ILE A 377 -10.27 17.82 -27.21
CA ILE A 377 -11.66 17.73 -27.67
C ILE A 377 -11.83 18.40 -29.05
N LEU A 378 -11.33 19.62 -29.22
CA LEU A 378 -11.44 20.35 -30.50
C LEU A 378 -10.68 19.67 -31.64
N MET A 379 -9.56 19.02 -31.31
CA MET A 379 -8.77 18.27 -32.25
C MET A 379 -9.49 16.99 -32.69
N GLU A 380 -10.15 16.29 -31.77
CA GLU A 380 -10.99 15.12 -32.12
C GLU A 380 -12.10 15.52 -33.11
N ASP A 381 -12.82 16.63 -32.85
CA ASP A 381 -13.92 17.08 -33.70
C ASP A 381 -13.46 17.50 -35.12
N LYS A 382 -12.25 18.06 -35.25
CA LYS A 382 -11.74 18.63 -36.51
C LYS A 382 -10.86 17.68 -37.32
N ILE A 383 -10.09 16.83 -36.65
CA ILE A 383 -9.12 15.93 -37.28
C ILE A 383 -9.70 14.51 -37.35
N GLY A 384 -10.74 14.19 -36.56
CA GLY A 384 -11.45 12.91 -36.60
C GLY A 384 -10.65 11.73 -36.05
N ASP A 385 -9.56 12.00 -35.34
CA ASP A 385 -8.61 11.00 -34.85
C ASP A 385 -8.45 11.04 -33.32
N ASP A 386 -8.20 9.86 -32.76
CA ASP A 386 -7.85 9.63 -31.35
C ASP A 386 -6.47 10.25 -31.05
N ILE A 387 -6.45 11.53 -30.64
CA ILE A 387 -5.23 12.26 -30.23
C ILE A 387 -5.14 12.30 -28.71
N ALA A 388 -3.97 11.96 -28.16
CA ALA A 388 -3.67 12.11 -26.74
C ALA A 388 -2.34 12.81 -26.51
N MET A 389 -2.11 13.22 -25.27
CA MET A 389 -0.87 13.88 -24.90
C MET A 389 -0.38 13.36 -23.55
N ASP A 390 0.93 13.36 -23.35
CA ASP A 390 1.52 13.28 -22.02
C ASP A 390 2.22 14.58 -21.69
N VAL A 391 1.71 15.26 -20.68
CA VAL A 391 2.34 16.50 -20.22
C VAL A 391 3.54 16.17 -19.36
N VAL A 392 4.62 16.93 -19.54
CA VAL A 392 5.84 16.85 -18.74
C VAL A 392 6.17 18.22 -18.12
N GLY A 393 7.32 18.34 -17.47
CA GLY A 393 7.77 19.62 -16.91
C GLY A 393 6.85 20.16 -15.80
N SER A 394 6.64 21.48 -15.78
CA SER A 394 5.96 22.16 -14.68
C SER A 394 4.48 21.80 -14.53
N VAL A 395 3.80 21.55 -15.65
CA VAL A 395 2.39 21.20 -15.69
C VAL A 395 2.17 19.76 -15.21
N ASN A 396 3.09 18.84 -15.52
CA ASN A 396 3.08 17.47 -14.99
C ASN A 396 3.25 17.44 -13.47
N VAL A 397 4.14 18.28 -12.94
CA VAL A 397 4.47 18.34 -11.51
C VAL A 397 3.43 19.11 -10.69
N GLY A 398 2.59 19.91 -11.34
CA GLY A 398 1.51 20.67 -10.70
C GLY A 398 1.88 22.09 -10.27
N LEU A 399 3.07 22.58 -10.60
CA LEU A 399 3.56 23.88 -10.12
C LEU A 399 3.95 24.79 -11.28
N SER A 400 2.98 25.31 -12.02
CA SER A 400 3.19 26.23 -13.13
C SER A 400 3.24 27.70 -12.67
N GLU A 401 3.97 28.55 -13.37
CA GLU A 401 3.90 30.01 -13.23
C GLU A 401 3.31 30.62 -14.51
N LYS A 402 2.95 31.90 -14.49
CA LYS A 402 2.45 32.60 -15.69
C LYS A 402 3.38 32.47 -16.90
N SER A 403 4.69 32.50 -16.69
CA SER A 403 5.72 32.33 -17.72
C SER A 403 6.13 30.87 -17.97
N SER A 404 5.46 29.89 -17.36
CA SER A 404 5.79 28.49 -17.57
C SER A 404 5.24 28.00 -18.90
N ASP A 405 6.12 27.33 -19.63
CA ASP A 405 5.83 26.67 -20.91
C ASP A 405 5.01 25.40 -20.67
N ILE A 406 4.33 24.94 -21.73
CA ILE A 406 3.62 23.67 -21.75
C ILE A 406 4.42 22.70 -22.61
N ASP A 407 5.11 21.77 -21.96
CA ASP A 407 5.91 20.73 -22.60
C ASP A 407 5.11 19.43 -22.61
N PHE A 408 4.95 18.80 -23.77
CA PHE A 408 4.22 17.55 -23.87
C PHE A 408 4.68 16.67 -25.02
N VAL A 409 4.38 15.38 -24.88
CA VAL A 409 4.52 14.37 -25.93
C VAL A 409 3.17 14.15 -26.57
N LEU A 410 3.14 14.11 -27.90
CA LEU A 410 1.93 13.92 -28.67
C LEU A 410 1.77 12.45 -29.09
N TYR A 411 0.59 11.89 -28.90
CA TYR A 411 0.22 10.54 -29.35
C TYR A 411 -0.79 10.65 -30.49
N LEU A 412 -0.43 10.06 -31.63
CA LEU A 412 -1.25 10.07 -32.85
C LEU A 412 -1.25 8.69 -33.49
N ARG A 413 -2.30 8.37 -34.24
CA ARG A 413 -2.25 7.28 -35.22
C ARG A 413 -1.83 7.86 -36.58
N CYS A 414 -0.64 7.50 -37.05
CA CYS A 414 -0.11 8.00 -38.32
C CYS A 414 -0.40 7.05 -39.49
N ASP A 415 -0.66 7.60 -40.68
CA ASP A 415 -0.81 6.80 -41.90
C ASP A 415 0.55 6.25 -42.40
N SER A 416 0.51 5.18 -43.20
CA SER A 416 1.67 4.38 -43.63
C SER A 416 2.75 5.13 -44.44
N THR A 417 2.53 6.40 -44.78
CA THR A 417 3.47 7.28 -45.49
C THR A 417 4.43 8.03 -44.56
N CYS A 418 4.34 7.87 -43.23
CA CYS A 418 5.09 8.65 -42.24
C CYS A 418 6.48 8.07 -41.86
N ALA A 419 7.06 7.19 -42.68
CA ALA A 419 8.24 6.40 -42.34
C ALA A 419 9.57 7.19 -42.23
N GLU A 420 9.64 8.44 -42.72
CA GLU A 420 10.87 9.25 -42.78
C GLU A 420 10.83 10.50 -41.87
N GLY A 421 10.11 10.42 -40.75
CA GLY A 421 10.15 11.44 -39.69
C GLY A 421 8.91 12.34 -39.59
N PHE A 422 8.68 12.86 -38.39
CA PHE A 422 7.42 13.52 -38.00
C PHE A 422 7.11 14.82 -38.77
N THR A 423 8.13 15.52 -39.27
CA THR A 423 7.95 16.76 -40.06
C THR A 423 7.25 16.51 -41.40
N GLN A 424 7.28 15.28 -41.92
CA GLN A 424 6.61 14.90 -43.17
C GLN A 424 5.18 14.37 -42.94
N CYS A 425 4.81 14.01 -41.71
CA CYS A 425 3.47 13.52 -41.38
C CYS A 425 2.43 14.66 -41.47
N GLU A 426 1.43 14.49 -42.33
CA GLU A 426 0.37 15.49 -42.52
C GLU A 426 -0.48 15.65 -41.25
N ARG A 427 -0.84 14.54 -40.60
CA ARG A 427 -1.58 14.53 -39.33
C ARG A 427 -0.83 15.27 -38.22
N TYR A 428 0.49 15.05 -38.11
CA TYR A 428 1.34 15.79 -37.17
C TYR A 428 1.36 17.29 -37.50
N ARG A 429 1.49 17.67 -38.78
CA ARG A 429 1.49 19.09 -39.19
C ARG A 429 0.16 19.77 -38.87
N GLN A 430 -0.96 19.10 -39.11
CA GLN A 430 -2.29 19.60 -38.77
C GLN A 430 -2.46 19.74 -37.25
N ALA A 431 -2.07 18.71 -36.48
CA ALA A 431 -2.12 18.74 -35.03
C ALA A 431 -1.23 19.85 -34.44
N SER A 432 0.01 19.95 -34.90
CA SER A 432 0.97 20.97 -34.47
C SER A 432 0.50 22.39 -34.81
N ALA A 433 -0.06 22.62 -36.00
CA ALA A 433 -0.60 23.91 -36.38
C ALA A 433 -1.80 24.31 -35.50
N MET A 434 -2.71 23.37 -35.23
CA MET A 434 -3.89 23.63 -34.40
C MET A 434 -3.52 23.89 -32.94
N ILE A 435 -2.59 23.12 -32.38
CA ILE A 435 -2.04 23.37 -31.04
C ILE A 435 -1.37 24.75 -31.01
N GLY A 436 -0.61 25.11 -32.04
CA GLY A 436 0.01 26.44 -32.16
C GLY A 436 -1.01 27.58 -32.21
N GLU A 437 -2.12 27.41 -32.92
CA GLU A 437 -3.20 28.40 -32.99
C GLU A 437 -3.94 28.54 -31.65
N ILE A 438 -4.27 27.41 -31.00
CA ILE A 438 -5.09 27.39 -29.79
C ILE A 438 -4.26 27.77 -28.54
N LEU A 439 -3.09 27.15 -28.35
CA LEU A 439 -2.23 27.40 -27.19
C LEU A 439 -1.29 28.60 -27.40
N GLY A 440 -0.75 28.78 -28.60
CA GLY A 440 0.29 29.78 -28.88
C GLY A 440 -0.16 31.24 -28.72
N THR A 441 -1.47 31.49 -28.60
CA THR A 441 -2.04 32.80 -28.28
C THR A 441 -1.91 33.18 -26.80
N ARG A 442 -1.82 32.19 -25.90
CA ARG A 442 -1.84 32.37 -24.44
C ARG A 442 -0.62 31.81 -23.73
N TYR A 443 -0.03 30.73 -24.23
CA TYR A 443 1.07 30.01 -23.63
C TYR A 443 2.13 29.64 -24.66
N LYS A 444 3.39 29.61 -24.23
CA LYS A 444 4.45 28.97 -25.01
C LYS A 444 4.31 27.46 -24.86
N ALA A 445 4.11 26.76 -25.97
CA ALA A 445 3.88 25.32 -26.02
C ALA A 445 4.97 24.65 -26.86
N GLU A 446 5.52 23.55 -26.37
CA GLU A 446 6.58 22.78 -27.05
C GLU A 446 6.19 21.31 -27.13
N ILE A 447 6.14 20.79 -28.36
CA ILE A 447 5.96 19.36 -28.63
C ILE A 447 7.36 18.73 -28.58
N LEU A 448 7.63 17.97 -27.52
CA LEU A 448 8.96 17.39 -27.29
C LEU A 448 9.20 16.16 -28.15
N ASP A 449 8.16 15.37 -28.37
CA ASP A 449 8.20 14.15 -29.14
C ASP A 449 6.80 13.81 -29.67
N CYS A 450 6.75 12.97 -30.69
CA CYS A 450 5.53 12.40 -31.22
C CYS A 450 5.67 10.87 -31.26
N VAL A 451 4.64 10.18 -30.79
CA VAL A 451 4.61 8.72 -30.73
C VAL A 451 3.47 8.21 -31.61
N ASP A 452 3.84 7.41 -32.62
CA ASP A 452 2.87 6.78 -33.51
C ASP A 452 2.28 5.52 -32.88
N LEU A 453 1.02 5.63 -32.47
CA LEU A 453 0.26 4.57 -31.82
C LEU A 453 0.04 3.35 -32.72
N ASN A 454 0.04 3.50 -34.05
CA ASN A 454 -0.06 2.35 -34.96
C ASN A 454 1.20 1.48 -34.91
N LEU A 455 2.37 2.12 -34.84
CA LEU A 455 3.65 1.43 -34.73
C LEU A 455 3.83 0.79 -33.34
N VAL A 456 3.38 1.47 -32.27
CA VAL A 456 3.33 0.90 -30.92
C VAL A 456 2.44 -0.33 -30.89
N GLU A 457 1.22 -0.24 -31.43
CA GLU A 457 0.29 -1.37 -31.48
C GLU A 457 0.90 -2.58 -32.21
N LYS A 458 1.45 -2.33 -33.40
CA LYS A 458 2.10 -3.36 -34.22
C LYS A 458 3.25 -4.02 -33.46
N SER A 459 4.12 -3.22 -32.86
CA SER A 459 5.26 -3.70 -32.08
C SER A 459 4.84 -4.57 -30.90
N ILE A 460 3.79 -4.18 -30.16
CA ILE A 460 3.30 -4.97 -29.02
C ILE A 460 2.75 -6.31 -29.53
N ARG A 461 1.96 -6.31 -30.61
CA ARG A 461 1.40 -7.54 -31.21
C ARG A 461 2.49 -8.48 -31.75
N GLU A 462 3.55 -7.91 -32.31
CA GLU A 462 4.69 -8.66 -32.86
C GLU A 462 5.76 -9.02 -31.82
N LYS A 463 5.59 -8.59 -30.56
CA LYS A 463 6.59 -8.70 -29.48
C LYS A 463 7.98 -8.21 -29.90
N ASN A 464 8.03 -7.06 -30.55
CA ASN A 464 9.29 -6.46 -30.98
C ASN A 464 9.95 -5.69 -29.83
N TYR A 465 10.94 -6.28 -29.18
CA TYR A 465 11.67 -5.68 -28.05
C TYR A 465 12.54 -4.48 -28.45
N GLU A 466 12.93 -4.40 -29.73
CA GLU A 466 13.86 -3.40 -30.27
C GLU A 466 13.14 -2.20 -30.90
N CYS A 467 11.81 -2.13 -30.80
CA CYS A 467 11.07 -1.00 -31.35
C CYS A 467 11.24 0.26 -30.49
N GLU A 468 12.06 1.20 -30.97
CA GLU A 468 12.33 2.48 -30.30
C GLU A 468 11.05 3.28 -29.98
N THR A 469 10.04 3.24 -30.86
CA THR A 469 8.77 3.96 -30.65
C THR A 469 7.97 3.38 -29.48
N THR A 470 7.97 2.05 -29.31
CA THR A 470 7.31 1.36 -28.18
C THR A 470 8.07 1.59 -26.88
N GLN A 471 9.41 1.56 -26.90
CA GLN A 471 10.22 1.89 -25.73
C GLN A 471 9.98 3.35 -25.28
N ARG A 472 9.91 4.31 -26.21
CA ARG A 472 9.56 5.69 -25.91
C ARG A 472 8.14 5.83 -25.37
N PHE A 473 7.17 5.14 -25.94
CA PHE A 473 5.79 5.09 -25.42
C PHE A 473 5.77 4.69 -23.95
N VAL A 474 6.35 3.55 -23.61
CA VAL A 474 6.42 3.04 -22.22
C VAL A 474 7.13 4.04 -21.29
N SER A 475 8.19 4.69 -21.77
CA SER A 475 8.95 5.69 -21.01
C SER A 475 8.09 6.89 -20.63
N TYR A 476 7.40 7.48 -21.61
CA TYR A 476 6.58 8.66 -21.38
C TYR A 476 5.38 8.31 -20.50
N ARG A 477 4.75 7.15 -20.69
CA ARG A 477 3.64 6.70 -19.85
C ARG A 477 4.02 6.51 -18.39
N ALA A 478 5.25 6.08 -18.11
CA ALA A 478 5.75 5.93 -16.76
C ALA A 478 5.99 7.27 -16.03
N LEU A 479 6.12 8.39 -16.75
CA LEU A 479 6.63 9.66 -16.23
C LEU A 479 5.68 10.84 -16.42
N GLY A 480 4.94 10.86 -17.51
CA GLY A 480 4.02 11.92 -17.90
C GLY A 480 2.72 11.91 -17.12
N ARG A 481 1.91 12.93 -17.40
CA ARG A 481 0.51 13.04 -16.99
C ARG A 481 -0.37 13.01 -18.24
N PRO A 482 -1.28 12.03 -18.38
CA PRO A 482 -2.03 11.88 -19.61
C PRO A 482 -3.13 12.93 -19.75
N ILE A 483 -3.35 13.38 -20.98
CA ILE A 483 -4.52 14.11 -21.48
C ILE A 483 -5.19 13.24 -22.52
N ASN A 484 -6.52 13.13 -22.44
CA ASN A 484 -7.32 12.25 -23.29
C ASN A 484 -6.92 10.76 -23.19
N TYR A 485 -6.81 10.25 -21.96
CA TYR A 485 -6.30 8.91 -21.66
C TYR A 485 -7.02 7.76 -22.38
N ARG A 486 -8.29 7.92 -22.76
CA ARG A 486 -9.07 6.88 -23.48
C ARG A 486 -8.41 6.42 -24.78
N VAL A 487 -7.63 7.27 -25.43
CA VAL A 487 -6.88 6.97 -26.67
C VAL A 487 -5.70 6.04 -26.39
N ILE A 488 -5.08 6.22 -25.22
CA ILE A 488 -3.89 5.48 -24.78
C ILE A 488 -4.29 4.15 -24.14
N ALA A 489 -5.40 4.13 -23.40
CA ALA A 489 -5.82 2.99 -22.59
C ALA A 489 -5.82 1.64 -23.32
N PRO A 490 -6.31 1.50 -24.57
CA PRO A 490 -6.31 0.21 -25.26
C PRO A 490 -4.91 -0.35 -25.52
N LEU A 491 -3.91 0.51 -25.72
CA LEU A 491 -2.51 0.12 -25.94
C LEU A 491 -1.81 -0.24 -24.64
N GLU A 492 -2.10 0.48 -23.56
CA GLU A 492 -1.64 0.07 -22.23
C GLU A 492 -2.24 -1.27 -21.83
N ASP A 493 -3.54 -1.50 -22.08
CA ASP A 493 -4.21 -2.77 -21.82
C ASP A 493 -3.60 -3.90 -22.66
N LEU A 494 -3.27 -3.64 -23.93
CA LEU A 494 -2.58 -4.60 -24.80
C LEU A 494 -1.17 -4.93 -24.30
N LEU A 495 -0.42 -3.92 -23.85
CA LEU A 495 0.91 -4.09 -23.28
C LEU A 495 0.87 -4.86 -21.95
N ASN A 496 -0.18 -4.66 -21.14
CA ASN A 496 -0.37 -5.32 -19.85
C ASN A 496 -0.78 -6.80 -19.97
N GLN A 497 -1.16 -7.27 -21.16
CA GLN A 497 -1.42 -8.69 -21.40
C GLN A 497 -0.14 -9.55 -21.39
N ASP A 498 1.02 -8.94 -21.59
CA ASP A 498 2.32 -9.61 -21.57
C ASP A 498 3.30 -8.83 -20.68
N MET A 499 3.33 -9.21 -19.40
CA MET A 499 4.10 -8.49 -18.39
C MET A 499 5.60 -8.68 -18.53
N ASP A 500 6.04 -9.82 -19.07
CA ASP A 500 7.46 -10.08 -19.31
C ASP A 500 7.97 -9.19 -20.46
N TYR A 501 7.19 -9.08 -21.54
CA TYR A 501 7.48 -8.14 -22.64
C TYR A 501 7.53 -6.69 -22.16
N ARG A 502 6.58 -6.28 -21.32
CA ARG A 502 6.58 -4.93 -20.72
C ARG A 502 7.77 -4.70 -19.82
N GLN A 503 8.14 -5.66 -18.97
CA GLN A 503 9.29 -5.53 -18.06
C GLN A 503 10.61 -5.41 -18.82
N GLU A 504 10.77 -6.14 -19.93
CA GLU A 504 11.98 -6.07 -20.74
C GLU A 504 12.09 -4.72 -21.48
N LEU A 505 10.97 -4.20 -21.99
CA LEU A 505 10.90 -2.84 -22.52
C LEU A 505 11.17 -1.78 -21.45
N GLU A 506 10.63 -1.94 -20.23
CA GLU A 506 10.92 -1.06 -19.09
C GLU A 506 12.41 -1.12 -18.70
N GLY A 507 13.01 -2.32 -18.71
CA GLY A 507 14.42 -2.54 -18.39
C GLY A 507 15.39 -1.86 -19.36
N SER A 508 15.09 -1.85 -20.67
CA SER A 508 15.90 -1.20 -21.70
C SER A 508 15.83 0.34 -21.62
N ILE A 509 14.74 0.88 -21.06
CA ILE A 509 14.49 2.31 -20.87
C ILE A 509 15.38 2.93 -19.79
N ARG A 510 15.99 2.15 -18.87
CA ARG A 510 16.90 2.68 -17.84
C ARG A 510 18.04 3.53 -18.42
N SER A 511 18.48 3.22 -19.64
CA SER A 511 19.49 3.98 -20.38
C SER A 511 18.94 5.31 -20.94
N TYR A 512 17.68 5.35 -21.39
CA TYR A 512 16.98 6.55 -21.86
C TYR A 512 16.55 7.46 -20.69
N PHE A 513 16.08 6.88 -19.59
CA PHE A 513 15.76 7.59 -18.35
C PHE A 513 16.99 8.32 -17.79
N LYS A 514 18.17 7.68 -17.85
CA LYS A 514 19.45 8.33 -17.50
C LYS A 514 19.72 9.58 -18.35
N ILE A 515 19.37 9.59 -19.64
CA ILE A 515 19.55 10.74 -20.54
C ILE A 515 18.53 11.85 -20.21
N PHE A 516 17.28 11.48 -19.90
CA PHE A 516 16.20 12.40 -19.53
C PHE A 516 16.40 13.08 -18.16
N VAL A 517 17.01 12.38 -17.19
CA VAL A 517 17.30 12.90 -15.84
C VAL A 517 18.59 13.74 -15.79
N THR A 518 19.59 13.43 -16.63
CA THR A 518 20.89 14.13 -16.63
C THR A 518 20.93 15.38 -17.52
N THR A 519 19.88 15.69 -18.27
CA THR A 519 19.76 16.98 -18.94
C THR A 519 19.64 18.11 -17.90
N SER A 520 20.58 19.04 -17.94
CA SER A 520 20.77 20.18 -17.01
C SER A 520 19.54 21.05 -16.69
N GLN A 521 18.42 20.86 -17.39
CA GLN A 521 17.14 21.51 -17.15
C GLN A 521 16.31 20.85 -16.03
N ASN A 522 16.32 19.52 -15.86
CA ASN A 522 15.47 18.83 -14.87
C ASN A 522 15.95 19.00 -13.41
N VAL A 523 17.26 19.04 -13.19
CA VAL A 523 17.87 19.38 -11.88
C VAL A 523 17.51 20.81 -11.45
N ARG A 524 17.48 21.75 -12.40
CA ARG A 524 17.08 23.14 -12.14
C ARG A 524 15.59 23.28 -11.85
N SER A 525 14.75 22.37 -12.35
CA SER A 525 13.29 22.42 -12.17
C SER A 525 12.86 22.10 -10.73
N PHE A 526 13.43 21.09 -10.07
CA PHE A 526 13.08 20.79 -8.68
C PHE A 526 13.48 21.89 -7.69
N ALA A 527 14.61 22.56 -7.91
CA ALA A 527 15.01 23.73 -7.14
C ALA A 527 14.02 24.90 -7.31
N LYS A 528 13.48 25.08 -8.53
CA LYS A 528 12.40 26.06 -8.78
C LYS A 528 11.10 25.67 -8.07
N TYR A 529 10.72 24.39 -8.11
CA TYR A 529 9.51 23.90 -7.42
C TYR A 529 9.61 24.05 -5.90
N GLU A 530 10.77 23.78 -5.31
CA GLU A 530 11.03 24.06 -3.90
C GLU A 530 10.95 25.56 -3.58
N ALA A 531 11.52 26.43 -4.42
CA ALA A 531 11.42 27.88 -4.24
C ALA A 531 9.96 28.37 -4.28
N ARG A 532 9.13 27.82 -5.18
CA ARG A 532 7.70 28.14 -5.30
C ARG A 532 6.91 27.75 -4.06
N LEU A 533 7.09 26.53 -3.55
CA LEU A 533 6.46 26.09 -2.30
C LEU A 533 6.90 26.95 -1.11
N ASN A 534 8.19 27.29 -1.02
CA ASN A 534 8.68 28.16 0.04
C ASN A 534 8.08 29.58 -0.02
N ALA A 535 7.85 30.12 -1.23
CA ALA A 535 7.26 31.45 -1.42
C ALA A 535 5.81 31.54 -0.91
N ILE A 536 5.06 30.44 -0.92
CA ILE A 536 3.71 30.34 -0.35
C ILE A 536 3.69 29.79 1.08
N GLY A 537 4.85 29.77 1.75
CA GLY A 537 4.99 29.38 3.16
C GLY A 537 5.07 27.87 3.41
N ILE A 538 5.15 27.05 2.37
CA ILE A 538 5.21 25.59 2.47
C ILE A 538 6.67 25.15 2.49
N LYS A 539 7.16 24.75 3.66
CA LYS A 539 8.49 24.19 3.83
C LYS A 539 8.51 22.72 3.43
N LEU A 540 9.43 22.34 2.55
CA LEU A 540 9.60 20.95 2.16
C LEU A 540 9.97 20.07 3.36
N PRO A 541 9.27 18.94 3.56
CA PRO A 541 9.66 17.93 4.53
C PRO A 541 11.07 17.38 4.22
N ASP A 542 11.86 17.09 5.25
CA ASP A 542 13.20 16.53 5.07
C ASP A 542 13.21 15.20 4.32
N SER A 543 12.11 14.44 4.35
CA SER A 543 11.92 13.24 3.55
C SER A 543 11.88 13.52 2.05
N ILE A 544 11.25 14.63 1.64
CA ILE A 544 11.19 15.05 0.23
C ILE A 544 12.52 15.69 -0.17
N ARG A 545 13.11 16.52 0.69
CA ARG A 545 14.47 17.06 0.47
C ARG A 545 15.50 15.94 0.31
N GLY A 546 15.39 14.86 1.08
CA GLY A 546 16.22 13.66 0.95
C GLY A 546 16.01 12.92 -0.37
N LYS A 547 14.76 12.77 -0.83
CA LYS A 547 14.45 12.20 -2.16
C LYS A 547 14.95 13.07 -3.31
N ILE A 548 14.82 14.40 -3.19
CA ILE A 548 15.39 15.36 -4.15
C ILE A 548 16.92 15.21 -4.18
N ARG A 549 17.59 15.18 -3.02
CA ARG A 549 19.05 14.95 -2.97
C ARG A 549 19.45 13.61 -3.56
N GLN A 550 18.71 12.53 -3.30
CA GLN A 550 18.97 11.21 -3.88
C GLN A 550 18.78 11.21 -5.41
N TYR A 551 17.73 11.89 -5.89
CA TYR A 551 17.46 12.10 -7.31
C TYR A 551 18.56 12.94 -7.99
N LEU A 552 19.06 13.97 -7.31
CA LEU A 552 20.11 14.87 -7.80
C LEU A 552 21.53 14.27 -7.69
N GLN A 553 21.87 13.54 -6.63
CA GLN A 553 23.17 12.87 -6.45
C GLN A 553 23.36 11.73 -7.45
N GLY A 554 22.29 10.98 -7.74
CA GLY A 554 22.27 10.04 -8.85
C GLY A 554 22.53 10.70 -10.21
N SER A 555 22.32 12.02 -10.36
CA SER A 555 22.67 12.76 -11.58
C SER A 555 24.12 13.30 -11.59
N GLU A 556 24.69 13.67 -10.44
CA GLU A 556 26.03 14.25 -10.30
C GLU A 556 27.17 13.22 -10.33
N GLU A 557 27.02 12.06 -9.67
CA GLU A 557 28.01 10.96 -9.74
C GLU A 557 28.21 10.45 -11.17
N LEU A 558 27.17 10.56 -12.00
CA LEU A 558 27.15 10.15 -13.40
C LEU A 558 27.78 11.17 -14.36
N MET A 559 27.67 12.48 -14.07
CA MET A 559 28.37 13.54 -14.81
C MET A 559 29.90 13.46 -14.63
N ASN A 560 30.35 13.14 -13.42
CA ASN A 560 31.77 12.95 -13.11
C ASN A 560 32.37 11.69 -13.77
N ASN A 561 31.57 10.65 -14.00
CA ASN A 561 32.02 9.44 -14.72
C ASN A 561 32.13 9.66 -16.25
N LYS A 562 31.31 10.53 -16.87
CA LYS A 562 31.47 10.89 -18.29
C LYS A 562 32.74 11.69 -18.56
N GLN A 563 33.16 12.58 -17.67
CA GLN A 563 34.43 13.32 -17.80
C GLN A 563 35.67 12.42 -17.69
N LYS A 564 35.58 11.28 -17.01
CA LYS A 564 36.66 10.28 -16.94
C LYS A 564 36.75 9.38 -18.18
N ILE A 565 35.67 9.23 -18.95
CA ILE A 565 35.63 8.35 -20.13
C ILE A 565 35.87 9.13 -21.43
N GLY A 566 35.63 10.45 -21.45
CA GLY A 566 35.94 11.32 -22.60
C GLY A 566 37.36 11.92 -22.61
N GLY A 567 38.25 11.44 -21.74
CA GLY A 567 39.64 11.89 -21.59
C GLY A 567 40.66 10.77 -21.79
N ALA A 568 40.33 9.78 -22.63
CA ALA A 568 41.24 8.73 -23.09
C ALA A 568 41.24 8.69 -24.63
#